data_AF-Q39991-F1
#
_entry.id   AF-Q39991-F1
#
_cell.length_a   1.000
_cell.length_b   1.000
_cell.length_c   1.000
_cell.angle_alpha   90.00
_cell.angle_beta   90.00
_cell.angle_gamma   90.00
#
_symmetry.space_group_name_H-M   'P 1'
#
loop_
_entity.id
_entity.type
_entity.pdbx_description
1 polymer ?
#
loop_
_entity_poly.entity_id
_entity_poly.type
_entity_poly.pdbx_seq_one_letter_code
_entity_poly.pdbx_strand_id
1 'polypeptide(L)'
;MQEDCNLVLYDVDKPIWASNTGGLAQDCHLDMQSDGNLVVYAPRNRAIWASNTQGENGNYVCILQKDRNVVIYGTARWATGTYTGTVGISGFETGTAGIIKLVTDKPAK
;
A
#
# COMPACT_ATOMS: atom_id res chain seq x y z
N MET A 1 8.18 11.87 -0.91
CA MET A 1 9.08 11.97 0.26
C MET A 1 10.21 12.90 -0.13
N GLN A 2 10.42 13.99 0.59
CA GLN A 2 11.50 14.94 0.29
C GLN A 2 12.82 14.50 0.94
N GLU A 3 13.94 15.03 0.43
CA GLU A 3 15.29 14.74 0.93
C GLU A 3 15.52 15.21 2.36
N ASP A 4 14.82 16.26 2.78
CA ASP A 4 14.86 16.81 4.14
C ASP A 4 14.03 15.99 5.14
N CYS A 5 13.57 14.81 4.76
CA CYS A 5 12.70 13.96 5.56
C CYS A 5 11.29 14.51 5.81
N ASN A 6 10.79 15.42 4.97
CA ASN A 6 9.39 15.84 5.02
C ASN A 6 8.51 15.04 4.03
N LEU A 7 7.39 14.49 4.52
CA LEU A 7 6.35 13.94 3.65
C LEU A 7 5.35 15.05 3.35
N VAL A 8 5.28 15.47 2.09
CA VAL A 8 4.47 16.62 1.67
C VAL A 8 3.60 16.25 0.49
N LEU A 9 2.33 16.67 0.55
CA LEU A 9 1.42 16.67 -0.58
C LEU A 9 1.42 18.07 -1.20
N TYR A 10 1.72 18.13 -2.50
CA TYR A 10 1.71 19.36 -3.28
C TYR A 10 0.50 19.42 -4.22
N ASP A 11 0.00 20.63 -4.41
CA ASP A 11 -0.86 21.02 -5.51
C ASP A 11 -0.05 21.90 -6.46
N VAL A 12 0.48 21.28 -7.52
CA VAL A 12 1.49 21.86 -8.41
C VAL A 12 2.73 22.27 -7.60
N ASP A 13 2.87 23.54 -7.22
CA ASP A 13 4.00 24.07 -6.44
C ASP A 13 3.61 24.49 -5.02
N LYS A 14 2.32 24.38 -4.66
CA LYS A 14 1.82 24.77 -3.35
C LYS A 14 1.76 23.56 -2.41
N PRO A 15 2.49 23.56 -1.27
CA PRO A 15 2.30 22.52 -0.26
C PRO A 15 0.91 22.69 0.37
N ILE A 16 0.12 21.62 0.38
CA ILE A 16 -1.26 21.64 0.93
C ILE A 16 -1.42 20.79 2.18
N TRP A 17 -0.49 19.86 2.43
CA TRP A 17 -0.40 19.08 3.66
C TRP A 17 1.05 18.61 3.85
N ALA A 18 1.50 18.49 5.10
CA ALA A 18 2.81 17.95 5.43
C ALA A 18 2.83 17.20 6.76
N SER A 19 3.73 16.23 6.90
CA SER A 19 4.06 15.57 8.17
C SER A 19 4.80 16.49 9.14
N ASN A 20 5.35 17.60 8.65
CA ASN A 20 6.17 18.57 9.40
C ASN A 20 7.41 17.94 10.03
N THR A 21 8.07 17.04 9.30
CA THR A 21 9.29 16.33 9.74
C THR A 21 10.56 16.80 9.03
N GLY A 22 10.47 17.89 8.27
CA GLY A 22 11.59 18.51 7.58
C GLY A 22 12.74 18.86 8.51
N GLY A 23 13.96 18.46 8.17
CA GLY A 23 15.18 18.72 8.93
C GLY A 23 15.40 17.84 10.16
N LEU A 24 14.49 16.91 10.47
CA LEU A 24 14.66 16.01 11.63
C LEU A 24 15.68 14.88 11.39
N ALA A 25 15.99 14.58 10.13
CA ALA A 25 16.93 13.56 9.69
C ALA A 25 17.30 13.77 8.21
N GLN A 26 18.04 12.82 7.64
CA GLN A 26 18.33 12.67 6.21
C GLN A 26 18.10 11.21 5.82
N ASP A 27 18.00 10.92 4.52
CA ASP A 27 17.81 9.57 3.97
C ASP A 27 16.58 8.82 4.52
N CYS A 28 15.47 9.53 4.68
CA CYS A 28 14.23 8.94 5.17
C CYS A 28 13.46 8.22 4.07
N HIS A 29 12.66 7.24 4.48
CA HIS A 29 11.71 6.55 3.62
C HIS A 29 10.31 6.55 4.24
N LEU A 30 9.31 6.38 3.38
CA LEU A 30 7.92 6.19 3.76
C LEU A 30 7.60 4.71 3.63
N ASP A 31 6.99 4.13 4.65
CA ASP A 31 6.60 2.72 4.68
C ASP A 31 5.12 2.57 5.02
N MET A 32 4.41 1.75 4.25
CA MET A 32 3.03 1.37 4.50
C MET A 32 3.04 -0.01 5.15
N GLN A 33 2.94 -0.04 6.47
CA GLN A 33 3.08 -1.26 7.24
C GLN A 33 1.91 -2.21 7.05
N SER A 34 2.14 -3.49 7.33
CA SER A 34 1.13 -4.55 7.22
C SER A 34 0.02 -4.43 8.27
N ASP A 35 0.20 -3.64 9.32
CA ASP A 35 -0.84 -3.33 10.31
C ASP A 35 -1.71 -2.12 9.90
N GLY A 36 -1.46 -1.52 8.73
CA GLY A 36 -2.22 -0.36 8.27
C GLY A 36 -1.70 0.99 8.78
N ASN A 37 -0.52 1.04 9.40
CA ASN A 37 0.12 2.28 9.80
C ASN A 37 1.08 2.80 8.72
N LEU A 38 0.88 4.04 8.28
CA LEU A 38 1.79 4.72 7.36
C LEU A 38 2.84 5.47 8.17
N VAL A 39 4.12 5.13 8.00
CA VAL A 39 5.20 5.61 8.88
C VAL A 39 6.34 6.22 8.06
N VAL A 40 6.83 7.38 8.49
CA VAL A 40 8.09 7.93 8.00
C VAL A 40 9.21 7.44 8.91
N TYR A 41 10.20 6.78 8.31
CA TYR A 41 11.36 6.26 9.00
C TYR A 41 12.62 7.05 8.62
N ALA A 42 13.35 7.47 9.65
CA ALA A 42 14.73 7.89 9.56
C ALA A 42 15.67 6.67 9.56
N PRO A 43 16.97 6.85 9.24
CA PRO A 43 17.96 5.77 9.27
C PRO A 43 17.95 4.98 10.59
N ARG A 44 18.32 3.70 10.50
CA ARG A 44 18.24 2.72 11.60
C ARG A 44 16.80 2.45 12.08
N ASN A 45 15.82 2.56 11.16
CA ASN A 45 14.40 2.26 11.40
C ASN A 45 13.79 3.07 12.56
N ARG A 46 14.23 4.32 12.74
CA ARG A 46 13.66 5.21 13.75
C ARG A 46 12.44 5.93 13.19
N ALA A 47 11.25 5.62 13.70
CA ALA A 47 10.02 6.31 13.30
C ALA A 47 10.08 7.78 13.73
N ILE A 48 9.80 8.70 12.80
CA ILE A 48 9.76 10.16 13.05
C ILE A 48 8.37 10.76 12.83
N TRP A 49 7.47 10.03 12.16
CA TRP A 49 6.05 10.36 12.03
C TRP A 49 5.25 9.09 11.74
N ALA A 50 3.99 9.03 12.17
CA ALA A 50 3.06 7.96 11.86
C ALA A 50 1.63 8.50 11.69
N SER A 51 0.83 7.84 10.85
CA SER A 51 -0.61 8.11 10.73
C SER A 51 -1.40 7.68 11.97
N ASN A 52 -0.82 6.80 12.79
CA ASN A 52 -1.43 6.22 13.99
C ASN A 52 -2.71 5.42 13.67
N THR A 53 -2.68 4.71 12.55
CA THR A 53 -3.81 3.92 12.04
C THR A 53 -3.58 2.41 12.17
N GLN A 54 -2.62 2.00 13.00
CA GLN A 54 -2.33 0.59 13.26
C GLN A 54 -3.60 -0.16 13.71
N GLY A 55 -3.86 -1.28 13.04
CA GLY A 55 -4.99 -2.16 13.25
C GLY A 55 -4.57 -3.62 13.16
N GLU A 56 -5.42 -4.44 12.53
CA GLU A 56 -5.10 -5.84 12.29
C GLU A 56 -4.01 -6.01 11.21
N ASN A 57 -3.25 -7.09 11.28
CA ASN A 57 -2.27 -7.41 10.26
C ASN A 57 -2.97 -7.85 8.96
N GLY A 58 -2.63 -7.26 7.82
CA GLY A 58 -3.25 -7.55 6.54
C GLY A 58 -2.65 -6.75 5.37
N ASN A 59 -3.38 -6.72 4.26
CA ASN A 59 -2.99 -5.96 3.08
C ASN A 59 -3.67 -4.59 3.11
N TYR A 60 -2.86 -3.54 3.07
CA TYR A 60 -3.27 -2.15 3.02
C TYR A 60 -2.70 -1.46 1.78
N VAL A 61 -3.41 -0.45 1.28
CA VAL A 61 -2.94 0.41 0.19
C VAL A 61 -3.13 1.87 0.56
N CYS A 62 -2.11 2.70 0.32
CA CYS A 62 -2.20 4.15 0.42
C CYS A 62 -2.39 4.74 -0.97
N ILE A 63 -3.47 5.48 -1.20
CA ILE A 63 -3.86 5.98 -2.52
C ILE A 63 -3.98 7.50 -2.48
N LEU A 64 -3.31 8.17 -3.41
CA LEU A 64 -3.64 9.54 -3.79
C LEU A 64 -4.82 9.52 -4.77
N GLN A 65 -5.93 10.08 -4.35
CA GLN A 65 -7.19 10.07 -5.07
C GLN A 65 -7.35 11.28 -6.00
N LYS A 66 -8.27 11.19 -6.95
CA LYS A 66 -8.57 12.26 -7.93
C LYS A 66 -9.12 13.55 -7.30
N ASP A 67 -9.66 13.46 -6.09
CA ASP A 67 -10.20 14.59 -5.32
C ASP A 67 -9.14 15.25 -4.42
N ARG A 68 -7.86 14.87 -4.60
CA ARG A 68 -6.68 15.34 -3.86
C ARG A 68 -6.59 14.83 -2.42
N ASN A 69 -7.39 13.83 -2.03
CA ASN A 69 -7.24 13.18 -0.76
C ASN A 69 -6.18 12.06 -0.82
N VAL A 70 -5.51 11.81 0.30
CA VAL A 70 -4.60 10.65 0.47
C VAL A 70 -5.23 9.75 1.51
N VAL A 71 -5.57 8.52 1.12
CA VAL A 71 -6.38 7.61 1.95
C VAL A 71 -5.72 6.25 2.04
N ILE A 72 -5.70 5.71 3.26
CA ILE A 72 -5.31 4.32 3.54
C ILE A 72 -6.56 3.46 3.47
N TYR A 73 -6.53 2.43 2.63
CA TYR A 73 -7.59 1.42 2.51
C TYR A 73 -7.07 0.06 2.97
N GLY A 74 -7.91 -0.67 3.70
CA GLY A 74 -7.66 -2.05 4.11
C GLY A 74 -8.63 -2.49 5.23
N THR A 75 -8.57 -3.74 5.65
CA THR A 75 -7.87 -4.84 4.97
C THR A 75 -8.60 -5.25 3.67
N ALA A 76 -7.92 -6.01 2.82
CA ALA A 76 -8.54 -6.56 1.61
C ALA A 76 -9.74 -7.46 1.98
N ARG A 77 -10.94 -7.09 1.50
CA ARG A 77 -12.18 -7.83 1.80
C ARG A 77 -12.43 -9.01 0.86
N TRP A 78 -11.92 -8.93 -0.36
CA TRP A 78 -12.03 -9.97 -1.39
C TRP A 78 -10.87 -9.85 -2.37
N ALA A 79 -10.44 -10.99 -2.92
CA ALA A 79 -9.45 -11.06 -3.99
C ALA A 79 -9.79 -12.20 -4.95
N THR A 80 -9.39 -12.07 -6.22
CA THR A 80 -9.50 -13.17 -7.21
C THR A 80 -8.62 -14.36 -6.87
N GLY A 81 -7.58 -14.18 -6.02
CA GLY A 81 -6.62 -15.23 -5.67
C GLY A 81 -5.66 -15.60 -6.81
N THR A 82 -5.55 -14.78 -7.84
CA THR A 82 -4.74 -15.06 -9.05
C THR A 82 -3.32 -14.46 -8.97
N TYR A 83 -2.82 -14.16 -7.78
CA TYR A 83 -1.47 -13.64 -7.60
C TYR A 83 -0.46 -14.72 -8.01
N THR A 84 0.46 -14.38 -8.91
CA THR A 84 1.55 -15.29 -9.29
C THR A 84 2.66 -15.17 -8.24
N GLY A 85 2.62 -16.00 -7.20
CA GLY A 85 3.86 -16.36 -6.52
C GLY A 85 4.78 -17.11 -7.49
N THR A 86 6.09 -17.08 -7.27
CA THR A 86 7.08 -17.89 -8.03
C THR A 86 6.49 -19.26 -8.35
N VAL A 87 6.52 -19.67 -9.63
CA VAL A 87 6.45 -21.09 -9.99
C VAL A 87 7.73 -21.74 -9.45
N GLY A 88 7.76 -21.93 -8.15
CA GLY A 88 8.80 -22.54 -7.36
C GLY A 88 8.25 -23.87 -6.89
N ILE A 89 8.18 -24.79 -7.84
CA ILE A 89 7.98 -26.19 -7.52
C ILE A 89 9.22 -26.65 -6.76
N SER A 90 9.12 -26.81 -5.44
CA SER A 90 9.90 -27.87 -4.81
C SER A 90 9.18 -29.18 -5.10
N GLY A 91 9.40 -29.73 -6.30
CA GLY A 91 9.10 -31.13 -6.60
C GLY A 91 7.66 -31.55 -6.97
N PHE A 92 6.78 -30.68 -7.47
CA PHE A 92 5.45 -31.08 -8.00
C PHE A 92 5.02 -30.40 -9.30
N GLU A 93 5.53 -30.97 -10.40
CA GLU A 93 5.39 -30.61 -11.81
C GLU A 93 4.22 -29.70 -12.22
N THR A 94 4.61 -28.65 -12.95
CA THR A 94 3.93 -28.02 -14.10
C THR A 94 2.42 -27.79 -14.02
N GLY A 95 2.07 -26.50 -13.92
CA GLY A 95 1.12 -25.85 -14.82
C GLY A 95 -0.25 -26.49 -14.97
N THR A 96 -1.25 -25.88 -14.36
CA THR A 96 -2.58 -25.86 -14.97
C THR A 96 -3.10 -24.43 -14.94
N ALA A 97 -3.20 -23.84 -16.12
CA ALA A 97 -4.05 -22.69 -16.34
C ALA A 97 -5.47 -23.09 -15.95
N GLY A 98 -5.92 -22.66 -14.78
CA GLY A 98 -7.32 -22.77 -14.40
C GLY A 98 -8.11 -21.81 -15.29
N ILE A 99 -8.97 -22.35 -16.15
CA ILE A 99 -9.92 -21.58 -16.95
C ILE A 99 -10.78 -20.77 -15.97
N ILE A 100 -10.69 -19.43 -16.00
CA ILE A 100 -11.68 -18.57 -15.34
C ILE A 100 -12.93 -18.58 -16.21
N LYS A 101 -13.86 -19.52 -15.94
CA LYS A 101 -15.22 -19.43 -16.48
C LYS A 101 -16.04 -18.52 -15.58
N LEU A 102 -16.39 -17.34 -16.09
CA LEU A 102 -17.52 -16.58 -15.55
C LEU A 102 -18.80 -17.25 -16.06
N VAL A 103 -19.36 -18.18 -15.28
CA VAL A 103 -20.68 -18.78 -15.57
C VAL A 103 -21.73 -17.88 -14.94
N THR A 104 -22.50 -17.18 -15.77
CA THR A 104 -23.78 -16.59 -15.35
C THR A 104 -24.88 -17.30 -16.10
N ASP A 105 -25.36 -18.42 -15.56
CA ASP A 105 -26.56 -19.04 -16.09
C ASP A 105 -27.76 -18.19 -15.66
N LYS A 106 -28.20 -17.30 -16.55
CA LYS A 106 -29.51 -16.66 -16.42
C LYS A 106 -30.53 -17.62 -17.04
N PRO A 107 -31.48 -18.20 -16.28
CA PRO A 107 -32.52 -19.01 -16.89
C PRO A 107 -33.35 -18.14 -17.83
N ALA A 108 -33.46 -18.56 -19.09
CA ALA A 108 -34.41 -18.00 -20.04
C ALA A 108 -35.84 -18.30 -19.53
N LYS A 109 -36.72 -17.29 -19.60
CA LYS A 109 -38.13 -17.42 -19.26
C LYS A 109 -38.85 -18.40 -20.18
#